data_AF-A0A544Z1Q9-F1
#
_entry.id   AF-A0A544Z1Q9-F1
#
_cell.length_a   1.000
_cell.length_b   1.000
_cell.length_c   1.000
_cell.angle_alpha   90.00
_cell.angle_beta   90.00
_cell.angle_gamma   90.00
#
_symmetry.space_group_name_H-M   'P 1'
#
loop_
_entity.id
_entity.type
_entity.pdbx_description
1 polymer ?
#
loop_
_entity_poly.entity_id
_entity_poly.type
_entity_poly.pdbx_seq_one_letter_code
_entity_poly.pdbx_strand_id
1 'polypeptide(L)'
;MGTVSGVAGDVAKGQACLFGGLGVCVTLRPEGLAVNHGMSYFGVHWQTLLPYAAGLAGAALFTSRALRDAAARTPHPAHLRRMAGSFAVLLAGIVLTPYTLGGAVDWAHRGLGAALFVLQLLLAVRLVAWARGDAVGVAFFLVQLGGGVLAAVYVLQTEGLLIHGEATFQLGFALVLARTLPLLAPPVATASPASGGAPAAAPGSPATVSCQ
;
A
#
# COMPACT_ATOMS: atom_id res chain seq x y z
N MET A 1 -4.74 19.09 -4.01
CA MET A 1 -5.03 18.57 -2.66
C MET A 1 -6.25 17.68 -2.77
N GLY A 2 -6.11 16.36 -2.57
CA GLY A 2 -7.27 15.47 -2.50
C GLY A 2 -8.05 15.71 -1.20
N THR A 3 -9.38 15.78 -1.27
CA THR A 3 -10.22 15.84 -0.07
C THR A 3 -10.18 14.49 0.66
N VAL A 4 -10.46 14.46 1.96
CA VAL A 4 -10.54 13.20 2.74
C VAL A 4 -11.54 12.22 2.11
N SER A 5 -12.64 12.75 1.55
CA SER A 5 -13.62 11.99 0.77
C SER A 5 -13.01 11.29 -0.46
N GLY A 6 -12.00 11.88 -1.09
CA GLY A 6 -11.32 11.31 -2.25
C GLY A 6 -10.49 10.07 -1.89
N VAL A 7 -9.80 10.09 -0.75
CA VAL A 7 -8.92 8.98 -0.33
C VAL A 7 -9.74 7.75 0.05
N ALA A 8 -10.79 7.92 0.87
CA ALA A 8 -11.67 6.81 1.23
C ALA A 8 -12.38 6.24 -0.01
N GLY A 9 -12.82 7.11 -0.92
CA GLY A 9 -13.44 6.71 -2.18
C GLY A 9 -12.50 5.89 -3.07
N ASP A 10 -11.24 6.29 -3.20
CA ASP A 10 -10.25 5.55 -3.99
C ASP A 10 -9.89 4.21 -3.34
N VAL A 11 -9.76 4.12 -2.01
CA VAL A 11 -9.60 2.82 -1.33
C VAL A 11 -10.78 1.90 -1.63
N ALA A 12 -12.02 2.38 -1.47
CA ALA A 12 -13.22 1.59 -1.72
C ALA A 12 -13.32 1.11 -3.18
N LYS A 13 -13.01 1.98 -4.16
CA LYS A 13 -12.94 1.59 -5.59
C LYS A 13 -11.89 0.52 -5.84
N GLY A 14 -10.70 0.66 -5.25
CA GLY A 14 -9.64 -0.34 -5.36
C GLY A 14 -10.08 -1.71 -4.86
N GLN A 15 -10.79 -1.76 -3.73
CA GLN A 15 -11.35 -3.01 -3.20
C GLN A 15 -12.48 -3.57 -4.03
N ALA A 16 -13.38 -2.72 -4.51
CA ALA A 16 -14.45 -3.13 -5.41
C ALA A 16 -13.88 -3.75 -6.70
N CYS A 17 -12.80 -3.17 -7.26
CA CYS A 17 -12.10 -3.77 -8.39
C CYS A 17 -11.48 -5.13 -8.03
N LEU A 18 -10.72 -5.21 -6.93
CA LEU A 18 -10.05 -6.45 -6.52
C LEU A 18 -11.04 -7.58 -6.26
N PHE A 19 -11.95 -7.38 -5.30
CA PHE A 19 -12.89 -8.41 -4.86
C PHE A 19 -14.03 -8.62 -5.86
N GLY A 20 -14.42 -7.61 -6.62
CA GLY A 20 -15.37 -7.76 -7.71
C GLY A 20 -14.79 -8.62 -8.85
N GLY A 21 -13.55 -8.32 -9.26
CA GLY A 21 -12.83 -9.12 -10.26
C GLY A 21 -12.63 -10.56 -9.79
N LEU A 22 -12.16 -10.75 -8.55
CA LEU A 22 -12.00 -12.08 -7.95
C LEU A 22 -13.33 -12.82 -7.84
N GLY A 23 -14.40 -12.13 -7.44
CA GLY A 23 -15.75 -12.69 -7.36
C GLY A 23 -16.23 -13.22 -8.71
N VAL A 24 -16.06 -12.44 -9.79
CA VAL A 24 -16.35 -12.89 -11.16
C VAL A 24 -15.48 -14.10 -11.54
N CYS A 25 -14.20 -14.11 -11.18
CA CYS A 25 -13.36 -15.27 -11.45
C CYS A 25 -13.83 -16.53 -10.72
N VAL A 26 -14.23 -16.41 -9.45
CA VAL A 26 -14.77 -17.52 -8.65
C VAL A 26 -16.10 -18.03 -9.20
N THR A 27 -16.98 -17.16 -9.69
CA THR A 27 -18.24 -17.63 -10.32
C THR A 27 -18.00 -18.36 -11.64
N LEU A 28 -16.98 -17.98 -12.41
CA LEU A 28 -16.61 -18.64 -13.66
C LEU A 28 -15.81 -19.94 -13.44
N ARG A 29 -15.05 -20.02 -12.34
CA ARG A 29 -14.12 -21.12 -12.01
C ARG A 29 -14.11 -21.40 -10.49
N PRO A 30 -15.18 -21.97 -9.91
CA PRO A 30 -15.26 -22.20 -8.47
C PRO A 30 -14.20 -23.18 -7.96
N GLU A 31 -13.63 -24.02 -8.83
CA GLU A 31 -12.54 -24.95 -8.49
C GLU A 31 -11.31 -24.23 -7.93
N GLY A 32 -11.12 -22.95 -8.28
CA GLY A 32 -10.06 -22.10 -7.75
C GLY A 32 -10.07 -21.94 -6.22
N LEU A 33 -11.21 -22.17 -5.58
CA LEU A 33 -11.33 -22.13 -4.11
C LEU A 33 -10.80 -23.40 -3.44
N ALA A 34 -10.76 -24.53 -4.17
CA ALA A 34 -10.35 -25.83 -3.64
C ALA A 34 -8.86 -26.14 -3.90
N VAL A 35 -8.27 -25.54 -4.94
CA VAL A 35 -6.87 -25.75 -5.30
C VAL A 35 -5.92 -24.81 -4.58
N ASN A 36 -4.73 -25.27 -4.25
CA ASN A 36 -3.74 -24.49 -3.50
C ASN A 36 -2.82 -23.64 -4.39
N HIS A 37 -3.40 -22.92 -5.37
CA HIS A 37 -2.66 -22.05 -6.30
C HIS A 37 -2.85 -20.55 -6.04
N GLY A 38 -3.56 -20.20 -4.96
CA GLY A 38 -3.83 -18.81 -4.58
C GLY A 38 -4.75 -18.09 -5.58
N MET A 39 -4.86 -16.78 -5.45
CA MET A 39 -5.60 -15.92 -6.38
C MET A 39 -5.04 -15.98 -7.80
N SER A 40 -3.74 -16.24 -7.94
CA SER A 40 -3.06 -16.36 -9.23
C SER A 40 -3.56 -17.52 -10.08
N TYR A 41 -4.27 -18.49 -9.50
CA TYR A 41 -5.02 -19.51 -10.25
C TYR A 41 -5.86 -18.90 -11.36
N PHE A 42 -6.54 -17.79 -11.10
CA PHE A 42 -7.41 -17.15 -12.07
C PHE A 42 -6.66 -16.42 -13.19
N GLY A 43 -5.36 -16.17 -13.03
CA GLY A 43 -4.52 -15.52 -14.02
C GLY A 43 -4.03 -16.43 -15.15
N VAL A 44 -4.27 -17.75 -15.09
CA VAL A 44 -3.78 -18.69 -16.11
C VAL A 44 -4.88 -19.25 -17.01
N HIS A 45 -6.16 -19.00 -16.68
CA HIS A 45 -7.29 -19.45 -17.48
C HIS A 45 -7.86 -18.32 -18.32
N TRP A 46 -8.06 -18.56 -19.62
CA TRP A 46 -8.57 -17.56 -20.55
C TRP A 46 -9.90 -16.92 -20.11
N GLN A 47 -10.81 -17.71 -19.52
CA GLN A 47 -12.11 -17.21 -19.07
C GLN A 47 -12.00 -16.21 -17.91
N THR A 48 -10.98 -16.34 -17.07
CA THR A 48 -10.82 -15.52 -15.86
C THR A 48 -9.66 -14.52 -15.95
N LEU A 49 -8.81 -14.63 -16.98
CA LEU A 49 -7.64 -13.76 -17.17
C LEU A 49 -8.02 -12.28 -17.21
N LEU A 50 -9.03 -11.93 -18.01
CA LEU A 50 -9.46 -10.53 -18.15
C LEU A 50 -10.05 -9.95 -16.85
N PRO A 51 -11.06 -10.56 -16.19
CA PRO A 51 -11.58 -10.03 -14.93
C PRO A 51 -10.53 -10.02 -13.81
N TYR A 52 -9.63 -11.00 -13.76
CA TYR A 52 -8.51 -11.03 -12.82
C TYR A 52 -7.54 -9.87 -13.04
N ALA A 53 -7.03 -9.70 -14.25
CA ALA A 53 -6.11 -8.63 -14.59
C ALA A 53 -6.73 -7.25 -14.41
N ALA A 54 -8.00 -7.07 -14.80
CA ALA A 54 -8.74 -5.82 -14.60
C ALA A 54 -8.95 -5.50 -13.11
N GLY A 55 -9.30 -6.50 -12.30
CA GLY A 55 -9.46 -6.33 -10.86
C GLY A 55 -8.15 -5.91 -10.18
N LEU A 56 -7.06 -6.59 -10.53
CA LEU A 56 -5.70 -6.26 -10.07
C LEU A 56 -5.26 -4.86 -10.54
N ALA A 57 -5.43 -4.52 -11.81
CA ALA A 57 -5.06 -3.21 -12.35
C ALA A 57 -5.86 -2.07 -11.71
N GLY A 58 -7.17 -2.26 -11.50
CA GLY A 58 -8.01 -1.31 -10.78
C GLY A 58 -7.55 -1.12 -9.33
N ALA A 59 -7.25 -2.22 -8.63
CA ALA A 59 -6.71 -2.19 -7.28
C ALA A 59 -5.37 -1.44 -7.21
N ALA A 60 -4.44 -1.70 -8.14
CA ALA A 60 -3.19 -0.96 -8.28
C ALA A 60 -3.44 0.53 -8.48
N LEU A 61 -4.26 0.91 -9.46
CA LEU A 61 -4.50 2.30 -9.82
C LEU A 61 -5.08 3.09 -8.64
N PHE A 62 -6.18 2.62 -8.07
CA PHE A 62 -6.88 3.37 -7.03
C PHE A 62 -6.14 3.34 -5.69
N THR A 63 -5.51 2.23 -5.31
CA THR A 63 -4.69 2.18 -4.08
C THR A 63 -3.48 3.09 -4.20
N SER A 64 -2.77 3.08 -5.34
CA SER A 64 -1.62 3.97 -5.53
C SER A 64 -2.02 5.45 -5.54
N ARG A 65 -3.20 5.80 -6.09
CA ARG A 65 -3.74 7.16 -5.99
C ARG A 65 -4.04 7.55 -4.54
N ALA A 66 -4.77 6.72 -3.81
CA ALA A 66 -5.09 6.96 -2.40
C ALA A 66 -3.82 7.18 -1.55
N LEU A 67 -2.80 6.35 -1.74
CA LEU A 67 -1.51 6.49 -1.04
C LEU A 67 -0.76 7.77 -1.45
N ARG A 68 -0.73 8.11 -2.74
CA ARG A 68 -0.06 9.34 -3.23
C ARG A 68 -0.73 10.60 -2.73
N ASP A 69 -2.06 10.63 -2.67
CA ASP A 69 -2.84 11.75 -2.14
C ASP A 69 -2.66 11.89 -0.63
N ALA A 70 -2.63 10.76 0.09
CA ALA A 70 -2.35 10.76 1.53
C ALA A 70 -0.90 11.14 1.88
N ALA A 71 0.05 10.96 0.95
CA ALA A 71 1.48 11.17 1.23
C ALA A 71 1.80 12.55 1.80
N ALA A 72 1.16 13.62 1.30
CA ALA A 72 1.39 14.98 1.78
C ALA A 72 1.03 15.19 3.27
N ARG A 73 0.25 14.27 3.86
CA ARG A 73 -0.19 14.28 5.26
C ARG A 73 0.63 13.33 6.13
N THR A 74 1.77 12.84 5.65
CA THR A 74 2.63 11.93 6.41
C THR A 74 3.97 12.59 6.75
N PRO A 75 4.68 12.11 7.79
CA PRO A 75 6.03 12.57 8.09
C PRO A 75 7.04 12.36 6.94
N HIS A 76 6.80 11.39 6.05
CA HIS A 76 7.71 11.01 4.98
C HIS A 76 6.99 10.85 3.62
N PRO A 77 6.54 11.96 2.99
CA PRO A 77 5.72 11.92 1.76
C PRO A 77 6.39 11.19 0.60
N ALA A 78 7.69 11.45 0.37
CA ALA A 78 8.43 10.82 -0.73
C ALA A 78 8.52 9.30 -0.57
N HIS A 79 8.65 8.82 0.67
CA HIS A 79 8.69 7.39 0.96
C HIS A 79 7.35 6.72 0.64
N LEU A 80 6.22 7.30 1.07
CA LEU A 80 4.89 6.73 0.78
C LEU A 80 4.61 6.68 -0.74
N ARG A 81 5.00 7.73 -1.48
CA ARG A 81 4.88 7.75 -2.95
C ARG A 81 5.71 6.66 -3.62
N ARG A 82 6.93 6.39 -3.13
CA ARG A 82 7.75 5.27 -3.63
C ARG A 82 7.09 3.93 -3.35
N MET A 83 6.59 3.70 -2.13
CA MET A 83 5.86 2.47 -1.80
C MET A 83 4.63 2.27 -2.69
N ALA A 84 3.86 3.34 -2.97
CA ALA A 84 2.73 3.29 -3.89
C ALA A 84 3.15 2.94 -5.33
N GLY A 85 4.33 3.40 -5.78
CA GLY A 85 4.91 3.00 -7.06
C GLY A 85 5.36 1.54 -7.07
N SER A 86 6.10 1.10 -6.05
CA SER A 86 6.53 -0.29 -5.90
C SER A 86 5.35 -1.25 -5.84
N PHE A 87 4.27 -0.88 -5.15
CA PHE A 87 3.03 -1.66 -5.11
C PHE A 87 2.49 -1.92 -6.52
N ALA A 88 2.31 -0.87 -7.32
CA ALA A 88 1.80 -1.01 -8.69
C ALA A 88 2.74 -1.84 -9.59
N VAL A 89 4.06 -1.63 -9.48
CA VAL A 89 5.07 -2.39 -10.25
C VAL A 89 5.07 -3.86 -9.89
N LEU A 90 5.05 -4.20 -8.59
CA LEU A 90 5.01 -5.60 -8.13
C LEU A 90 3.73 -6.29 -8.61
N LEU A 91 2.59 -5.61 -8.52
CA LEU A 91 1.30 -6.15 -8.93
C LEU A 91 1.24 -6.37 -10.45
N ALA A 92 1.78 -5.45 -11.25
CA ALA A 92 1.96 -5.65 -12.68
C ALA A 92 2.91 -6.83 -12.98
N GLY A 93 4.00 -6.95 -12.24
CA GLY A 93 4.93 -8.07 -12.34
C GLY A 93 4.25 -9.42 -12.12
N ILE A 94 3.40 -9.55 -11.10
CA ILE A 94 2.61 -10.77 -10.81
C ILE A 94 1.73 -11.15 -12.00
N VAL A 95 1.04 -10.18 -12.62
CA VAL A 95 0.21 -10.42 -13.83
C VAL A 95 1.06 -10.87 -15.02
N LEU A 96 2.25 -10.30 -15.19
CA LEU A 96 3.15 -10.58 -16.30
C LEU A 96 4.00 -11.85 -16.12
N THR A 97 3.93 -12.50 -14.96
CA THR A 97 4.72 -13.71 -14.64
C THR A 97 3.80 -14.89 -14.35
N PRO A 98 3.00 -15.37 -15.31
CA PRO A 98 2.13 -16.52 -15.07
C PRO A 98 2.99 -17.75 -14.70
N TYR A 99 2.67 -18.37 -13.55
CA TYR A 99 3.45 -19.46 -12.96
C TYR A 99 3.50 -20.74 -13.81
N THR A 100 2.69 -20.83 -14.87
CA THR A 100 2.62 -21.98 -15.77
C THR A 100 3.71 -22.00 -16.86
N LEU A 101 4.49 -20.92 -17.02
CA LEU A 101 5.53 -20.82 -18.06
C LEU A 101 6.86 -21.50 -17.69
N GLY A 102 6.89 -22.27 -16.61
CA GLY A 102 8.04 -23.05 -16.17
C GLY A 102 8.60 -22.61 -14.82
N GLY A 103 9.51 -23.43 -14.26
CA GLY A 103 9.95 -23.28 -12.87
C GLY A 103 10.59 -21.93 -12.54
N ALA A 104 11.37 -21.34 -13.47
CA ALA A 104 11.98 -20.03 -13.23
C ALA A 104 10.93 -18.89 -13.15
N VAL A 105 9.89 -18.94 -14.00
CA VAL A 105 8.81 -17.94 -13.99
C VAL A 105 7.91 -18.13 -12.77
N ASP A 106 7.63 -19.37 -12.37
CA ASP A 106 6.93 -19.67 -11.11
C ASP A 106 7.68 -19.11 -9.89
N TRP A 107 8.99 -19.34 -9.81
CA TRP A 107 9.81 -18.78 -8.73
C TRP A 107 9.79 -17.25 -8.73
N ALA A 108 9.89 -16.60 -9.90
CA ALA A 108 9.78 -15.16 -10.02
C ALA A 108 8.40 -14.65 -9.55
N HIS A 109 7.32 -15.33 -9.98
CA HIS A 109 5.96 -15.00 -9.58
C HIS A 109 5.77 -15.06 -8.06
N ARG A 110 6.18 -16.16 -7.43
CA ARG A 110 6.12 -16.33 -5.97
C ARG A 110 6.98 -15.30 -5.25
N GLY A 111 8.17 -15.02 -5.76
CA GLY A 111 9.06 -13.99 -5.22
C GLY A 111 8.44 -12.59 -5.27
N LEU A 112 7.79 -12.22 -6.39
CA LEU A 112 7.06 -10.97 -6.53
C LEU A 112 5.85 -10.90 -5.59
N GLY A 113 5.10 -12.00 -5.45
CA GLY A 113 4.01 -12.13 -4.48
C GLY A 113 4.48 -11.92 -3.03
N ALA A 114 5.55 -12.60 -2.63
CA ALA A 114 6.14 -12.44 -1.29
C ALA A 114 6.63 -11.00 -1.06
N ALA A 115 7.31 -10.39 -2.02
CA ALA A 115 7.75 -9.00 -1.94
C ALA A 115 6.58 -8.02 -1.81
N LEU A 116 5.48 -8.26 -2.53
CA LEU A 116 4.25 -7.48 -2.41
C LEU A 116 3.65 -7.59 -1.00
N PHE A 117 3.57 -8.80 -0.44
CA PHE A 117 3.07 -9.03 0.92
C PHE A 117 3.93 -8.30 1.96
N VAL A 118 5.26 -8.41 1.87
CA VAL A 118 6.18 -7.68 2.76
C VAL A 118 6.00 -6.17 2.63
N LEU A 119 5.89 -5.64 1.41
CA LEU A 119 5.64 -4.22 1.18
C LEU A 119 4.33 -3.76 1.85
N GLN A 120 3.24 -4.54 1.70
CA GLN A 120 1.95 -4.23 2.30
C GLN A 120 1.99 -4.30 3.84
N LEU A 121 2.71 -5.26 4.44
CA LEU A 121 2.91 -5.32 5.89
C LEU A 121 3.69 -4.12 6.42
N LEU A 122 4.82 -3.79 5.78
CA LEU A 122 5.64 -2.62 6.14
C LEU A 122 4.85 -1.32 5.99
N LEU A 123 3.96 -1.25 5.01
CA LEU A 123 3.08 -0.11 4.82
C LEU A 123 2.04 -0.02 5.93
N ALA A 124 1.34 -1.12 6.22
CA ALA A 124 0.32 -1.19 7.26
C ALA A 124 0.87 -0.81 8.65
N VAL A 125 2.02 -1.38 9.04
CA VAL A 125 2.70 -1.03 10.30
C VAL A 125 2.97 0.47 10.40
N ARG A 126 3.51 1.08 9.33
CA ARG A 126 3.79 2.53 9.31
C ARG A 126 2.53 3.36 9.40
N LEU A 127 1.48 2.99 8.67
CA LEU A 127 0.22 3.73 8.68
C LEU A 127 -0.46 3.67 10.05
N VAL A 128 -0.47 2.50 10.69
CA VAL A 128 -0.97 2.33 12.07
C VAL A 128 -0.15 3.15 13.05
N ALA A 129 1.19 3.13 12.93
CA ALA A 129 2.06 3.94 13.79
C ALA A 129 1.81 5.45 13.61
N TRP A 130 1.66 5.94 12.37
CA TRP A 130 1.34 7.34 12.09
C TRP A 130 -0.07 7.73 12.54
N ALA A 131 -1.01 6.78 12.56
CA ALA A 131 -2.32 6.93 13.17
C ALA A 131 -2.29 6.79 14.72
N ARG A 132 -1.10 6.91 15.34
CA ARG A 132 -0.87 6.86 16.80
C ARG A 132 -1.33 5.56 17.45
N GLY A 133 -1.25 4.44 16.72
CA GLY A 133 -1.64 3.15 17.25
C GLY A 133 -3.15 2.99 17.44
N ASP A 134 -3.97 3.63 16.60
CA ASP A 134 -5.42 3.44 16.58
C ASP A 134 -5.81 1.96 16.70
N ALA A 135 -6.51 1.60 17.78
CA ALA A 135 -6.77 0.20 18.15
C ALA A 135 -7.52 -0.57 17.06
N VAL A 136 -8.43 0.10 16.34
CA VAL A 136 -9.16 -0.49 15.21
C VAL A 136 -8.21 -0.75 14.04
N GLY A 137 -7.32 0.20 13.72
CA GLY A 137 -6.24 0.00 12.75
C GLY A 137 -5.30 -1.15 13.12
N VAL A 138 -4.96 -1.30 14.41
CA VAL A 138 -4.18 -2.43 14.92
C VAL A 138 -4.93 -3.75 14.71
N ALA A 139 -6.22 -3.81 15.04
CA ALA A 139 -7.03 -5.01 14.84
C ALA A 139 -7.07 -5.43 13.36
N PHE A 140 -7.27 -4.48 12.43
CA PHE A 140 -7.21 -4.77 10.99
C PHE A 140 -5.82 -5.21 10.51
N PHE A 141 -4.76 -4.63 11.07
CA PHE A 141 -3.40 -5.11 10.82
C PHE A 141 -3.20 -6.54 11.30
N LEU A 142 -3.76 -6.94 12.45
CA LEU A 142 -3.69 -8.31 12.94
C LEU A 142 -4.46 -9.28 12.02
N VAL A 143 -5.61 -8.87 11.48
CA VAL A 143 -6.33 -9.65 10.45
C VAL A 143 -5.46 -9.82 9.20
N GLN A 144 -4.84 -8.74 8.73
CA GLN A 144 -3.90 -8.80 7.61
C GLN A 144 -2.75 -9.78 7.93
N LEU A 145 -2.08 -9.62 9.06
CA LEU A 145 -0.96 -10.47 9.47
C LEU A 145 -1.36 -11.94 9.56
N GLY A 146 -2.53 -12.25 10.13
CA GLY A 146 -3.06 -13.61 10.20
C GLY A 146 -3.26 -14.24 8.81
N GLY A 147 -3.87 -13.50 7.88
CA GLY A 147 -3.99 -13.93 6.47
C GLY A 147 -2.63 -14.13 5.80
N GLY A 148 -1.66 -13.27 6.10
CA GLY A 148 -0.29 -13.35 5.57
C GLY A 148 0.47 -14.57 6.07
N VAL A 149 0.35 -14.88 7.36
CA VAL A 149 0.90 -16.12 7.95
C VAL A 149 0.26 -17.34 7.30
N LEU A 150 -1.07 -17.34 7.15
CA LEU A 150 -1.78 -18.44 6.49
C LEU A 150 -1.29 -18.65 5.05
N ALA A 151 -1.16 -17.58 4.27
CA ALA A 151 -0.63 -17.64 2.91
C ALA A 151 0.82 -18.12 2.87
N ALA A 152 1.69 -17.61 3.76
CA ALA A 152 3.09 -18.02 3.82
C ALA A 152 3.29 -19.50 4.18
N VAL A 153 2.41 -20.07 5.02
CA VAL A 153 2.43 -21.51 5.33
C VAL A 153 2.00 -22.32 4.11
N TYR A 154 0.90 -21.93 3.45
CA TYR A 154 0.32 -22.72 2.37
C TYR A 154 0.99 -22.52 1.00
N VAL A 155 1.80 -21.48 0.78
CA VAL A 155 2.49 -21.25 -0.51
C VAL A 155 3.51 -22.33 -0.88
N LEU A 156 3.97 -23.11 0.11
CA LEU A 156 4.92 -24.22 -0.08
C LEU A 156 4.24 -25.59 -0.08
N GLN A 157 2.94 -25.65 0.21
CA GLN A 157 2.18 -26.90 0.28
C GLN A 157 1.53 -27.23 -1.07
N THR A 158 1.23 -28.51 -1.30
CA THR A 158 0.50 -28.95 -2.50
C THR A 158 -1.00 -28.72 -2.38
N GLU A 159 -1.54 -28.82 -1.16
CA GLU A 159 -2.96 -28.66 -0.83
C GLU A 159 -3.09 -27.64 0.31
N GLY A 160 -4.20 -26.91 0.36
CA GLY A 160 -4.36 -25.91 1.41
C GLY A 160 -5.30 -24.75 1.14
N LEU A 161 -5.17 -23.76 2.01
CA LEU A 161 -6.04 -22.59 2.08
C LEU A 161 -5.35 -21.33 1.55
N LEU A 162 -4.43 -21.45 0.59
CA LEU A 162 -3.63 -20.32 0.11
C LEU A 162 -4.50 -19.13 -0.32
N ILE A 163 -5.52 -19.36 -1.17
CA ILE A 163 -6.43 -18.29 -1.63
C ILE A 163 -7.17 -17.61 -0.48
N HIS A 164 -7.54 -18.36 0.57
CA HIS A 164 -8.23 -17.83 1.74
C HIS A 164 -7.28 -16.93 2.55
N GLY A 165 -6.02 -17.37 2.72
CA GLY A 165 -4.98 -16.57 3.37
C GLY A 165 -4.71 -15.28 2.62
N GLU A 166 -4.52 -15.36 1.30
CA GLU A 166 -4.27 -14.20 0.47
C GLU A 166 -5.47 -13.23 0.45
N ALA A 167 -6.70 -13.74 0.32
CA ALA A 167 -7.91 -12.90 0.34
C ALA A 167 -8.10 -12.21 1.70
N THR A 168 -7.87 -12.93 2.79
CA THR A 168 -7.90 -12.38 4.16
C THR A 168 -6.83 -11.31 4.35
N PHE A 169 -5.62 -11.55 3.83
CA PHE A 169 -4.53 -10.58 3.84
C PHE A 169 -4.91 -9.29 3.11
N GLN A 170 -5.42 -9.39 1.88
CA GLN A 170 -5.83 -8.21 1.11
C GLN A 170 -6.98 -7.46 1.78
N LEU A 171 -7.96 -8.18 2.36
CA LEU A 171 -9.06 -7.56 3.10
C LEU A 171 -8.55 -6.80 4.34
N GLY A 172 -7.67 -7.42 5.13
CA GLY A 172 -7.05 -6.76 6.28
C GLY A 172 -6.28 -5.50 5.87
N PHE A 173 -5.46 -5.59 4.82
CA PHE A 173 -4.71 -4.45 4.30
C PHE A 173 -5.64 -3.31 3.85
N ALA A 174 -6.72 -3.65 3.14
CA ALA A 174 -7.71 -2.69 2.71
C ALA A 174 -8.38 -1.95 3.87
N LEU A 175 -8.75 -2.68 4.92
CA LEU A 175 -9.36 -2.14 6.13
C LEU A 175 -8.37 -1.22 6.88
N VAL A 176 -7.08 -1.57 6.94
CA VAL A 176 -6.04 -0.69 7.45
C VAL A 176 -5.99 0.61 6.66
N LEU A 177 -5.94 0.56 5.32
CA LEU A 177 -5.93 1.77 4.49
C LEU A 177 -7.17 2.64 4.73
N ALA A 178 -8.36 2.03 4.69
CA ALA A 178 -9.62 2.73 4.87
C ALA A 178 -9.71 3.42 6.24
N ARG A 179 -9.17 2.79 7.29
CA ARG A 179 -9.20 3.33 8.65
C ARG A 179 -8.13 4.38 8.90
N THR A 180 -6.89 4.10 8.52
CA THR A 180 -5.73 4.91 8.92
C THR A 180 -5.52 6.13 8.04
N LEU A 181 -5.77 6.06 6.72
CA LEU A 181 -5.50 7.18 5.83
C LEU A 181 -6.32 8.45 6.14
N PRO A 182 -7.59 8.38 6.60
CA PRO A 182 -8.32 9.55 7.09
C PRO A 182 -7.73 10.14 8.39
N LEU A 183 -7.10 9.33 9.24
CA LEU A 183 -6.54 9.74 10.54
C LEU A 183 -5.17 10.42 10.44
N LEU A 184 -4.52 10.37 9.28
CA LEU A 184 -3.23 11.01 9.05
C LEU A 184 -3.37 12.53 9.12
N ALA A 185 -2.84 13.11 10.19
CA ALA A 185 -2.73 14.55 10.39
C ALA A 185 -1.49 15.10 9.65
N PRO A 186 -1.57 16.31 9.06
CA PRO A 186 -0.38 16.98 8.54
C PRO A 186 0.69 17.07 9.64
N PRO A 187 1.99 16.95 9.29
CA PRO A 187 3.05 17.31 10.22
C PRO A 187 2.75 18.70 10.77
N VAL A 188 2.69 18.85 12.10
CA VAL A 188 2.63 20.18 12.72
C VAL A 188 3.87 20.89 12.23
N ALA A 189 3.70 21.92 11.40
CA ALA A 189 4.80 22.74 10.97
C ALA A 189 5.45 23.26 12.25
N THR A 190 6.65 22.75 12.58
CA THR A 190 7.45 23.33 13.65
C THR A 190 7.60 24.77 13.26
N ALA A 191 6.93 25.67 14.00
CA ALA A 191 6.97 27.10 13.74
C ALA A 191 8.45 27.44 13.55
N SER A 192 8.81 27.86 12.34
CA SER A 192 10.18 28.26 12.04
C SER A 192 10.52 29.27 13.13
N PRO A 193 11.55 29.02 13.97
CA PRO A 193 11.90 29.98 15.01
C PRO A 193 12.07 31.29 14.28
N ALA A 194 11.15 32.22 14.55
CA ALA A 194 11.07 33.49 13.85
C ALA A 194 12.50 34.02 13.84
N SER A 195 13.05 34.21 12.64
CA SER A 195 14.40 34.71 12.42
C SER A 195 14.56 35.89 13.36
N GLY A 196 15.26 35.66 14.48
CA GLY A 196 15.46 36.66 15.50
C GLY A 196 16.01 37.86 14.78
N GLY A 197 15.23 38.92 14.74
CA GLY A 197 15.62 40.15 14.09
C GLY A 197 17.02 40.47 14.57
N ALA A 198 17.98 40.51 13.65
CA ALA A 198 19.29 41.03 13.95
C ALA A 198 19.08 42.40 14.62
N PRO A 199 19.61 42.64 15.82
CA PRO A 199 19.49 43.95 16.44
C PRO A 199 20.04 44.98 15.46
N ALA A 200 19.22 46.00 15.17
CA ALA A 200 19.60 47.11 14.30
C ALA A 200 20.95 47.67 14.79
N ALA A 201 21.94 47.66 13.91
CA ALA A 201 23.25 48.23 14.18
C ALA A 201 23.08 49.70 14.59
N ALA A 202 23.61 50.04 15.76
CA ALA A 202 23.58 51.41 16.27
C ALA A 202 24.33 52.35 15.30
N PRO A 203 23.80 53.54 15.00
CA PRO A 203 24.48 54.54 14.18
C PRO A 203 25.77 55.01 14.88
N GLY A 204 26.88 54.97 14.14
CA GLY A 204 28.23 55.18 14.64
C GLY A 204 28.50 56.58 15.21
N SER A 205 29.34 56.62 16.24
CA SER A 205 29.98 57.84 16.73
C SER A 205 30.99 58.37 15.69
N PRO A 206 31.00 59.69 15.42
CA PRO A 206 31.99 60.29 14.53
C PRO A 206 33.39 60.26 15.17
N ALA A 207 34.37 59.79 14.40
CA ALA A 207 35.78 59.83 14.77
C ALA A 207 36.30 61.27 14.73
N THR A 208 36.81 61.76 15.86
CA THR A 208 37.59 62.99 15.95
C THR A 208 38.95 62.80 15.27
N VAL A 209 39.16 63.51 14.16
CA VAL A 209 40.46 63.68 13.50
C VAL A 209 41.24 64.74 14.28
N SER A 210 42.38 64.35 14.86
CA SER A 210 43.36 65.28 15.45
C SER A 210 44.48 65.50 14.44
N CYS A 211 44.63 66.74 13.96
CA CYS A 211 45.80 67.15 13.19
C CYS A 211 46.98 67.43 14.14
N GLN A 212 48.14 66.87 13.81
CA GLN A 212 49.47 67.38 14.17
C GLN A 212 50.31 67.44 12.91
#